data_AF-A0A9E6VTK6-F1
#
_entry.id   AF-A0A9E6VTK6-F1
#
_cell.length_a   1.000
_cell.length_b   1.000
_cell.length_c   1.000
_cell.angle_alpha   90.00
_cell.angle_beta   90.00
_cell.angle_gamma   90.00
#
_symmetry.space_group_name_H-M   'P 1'
#
loop_
_entity.id
_entity.type
_entity.pdbx_description
1 polymer ?
#
loop_
_entity_poly.entity_id
_entity_poly.type
_entity_poly.pdbx_seq_one_letter_code
_entity_poly.pdbx_strand_id
1 'polypeptide(L)'
;MSNIFTQCPSCASQIQVPANMQLRAQCPSCRAMLEINNGQVVNFTRAQTQNPFSNSTYIDPNIAARRKKSRKILLISLGAIVGLIVIYATIGRQYFSYKNAVGNEETWGIYDCDAYLYKYPSGIWVEEVKSHKDDLSFKKAKASSMEEACAPCYCKAYQDYYLKEFPNGKHAAEVKKAMEECDYKVASKTRNIPKVTAFLENYPGSAHAAEMKKLREELWDGVIAHYEENVAKYAQSNPKGVEFFRTVLKYIKENVQSTIYISFKKTLDLRDWKDFPKESRDVLDGLVDNYNSLPESDRDISGNIPRPTDEPPPSLKSYFTSGNVETMELEVAAAVEKSFADLFNDTIIYVKRMDPDSQAKGNPIVIVMDYSIANKVGDMDGVQVPSLYQKTSQAEYSIKKTFDGHILGIGIDFKFDMSIPGSTQNFGFKDSAEPADEISDINSISDAYEKMTYSAFGDFLRKINLNLGLASHEDTPQYE
;
A
#
# COMPACT_ATOMS: atom_id res chain seq x y z
N MET A 1 -2.32 0.60 -51.49
CA MET A 1 -2.37 -0.11 -52.78
C MET A 1 -2.57 0.93 -53.86
N SER A 2 -1.70 1.03 -54.86
CA SER A 2 -1.89 1.97 -55.98
C SER A 2 -3.03 1.46 -56.86
N ASN A 3 -4.04 2.31 -57.05
CA ASN A 3 -5.12 2.06 -57.99
C ASN A 3 -4.76 2.72 -59.33
N ILE A 4 -5.06 2.04 -60.43
CA ILE A 4 -4.93 2.59 -61.78
C ILE A 4 -6.29 2.59 -62.49
N PHE A 5 -6.45 3.43 -63.50
CA PHE A 5 -7.65 3.47 -64.32
C PHE A 5 -7.44 2.65 -65.59
N THR A 6 -8.37 1.74 -65.87
CA THR A 6 -8.43 0.97 -67.11
C THR A 6 -9.74 1.25 -67.84
N GLN A 7 -9.77 1.12 -69.16
CA GLN A 7 -10.94 1.48 -69.96
C GLN A 7 -11.72 0.23 -70.39
N CYS A 8 -13.04 0.22 -70.16
CA CYS A 8 -13.90 -0.89 -70.57
C CYS A 8 -13.93 -1.02 -72.10
N PRO A 9 -13.55 -2.17 -72.69
CA PRO A 9 -13.55 -2.33 -74.15
C PRO A 9 -14.94 -2.23 -74.78
N SER A 10 -16.01 -2.54 -74.02
CA SER A 10 -17.37 -2.57 -74.57
C SER A 10 -18.07 -1.21 -74.62
N CYS A 11 -17.71 -0.26 -73.75
CA CYS A 11 -18.41 1.03 -73.64
C CYS A 11 -17.51 2.23 -73.35
N ALA A 12 -16.19 2.04 -73.37
CA ALA A 12 -15.18 3.06 -73.15
C ALA A 12 -15.20 3.77 -71.77
N SER A 13 -15.96 3.29 -70.78
CA SER A 13 -15.98 3.86 -69.42
C SER A 13 -14.67 3.57 -68.68
N GLN A 14 -14.13 4.54 -67.94
CA GLN A 14 -12.99 4.32 -67.05
C GLN A 14 -13.41 3.57 -65.78
N ILE A 15 -12.61 2.58 -65.37
CA ILE A 15 -12.83 1.74 -64.20
C ILE A 15 -11.54 1.76 -63.37
N GLN A 16 -11.67 2.04 -62.08
CA GLN A 16 -10.55 2.03 -61.15
C GLN A 16 -10.30 0.61 -60.63
N VAL A 17 -9.07 0.11 -60.79
CA VAL A 17 -8.69 -1.26 -60.42
C VAL A 17 -7.33 -1.29 -59.68
N PRO A 18 -7.06 -2.26 -58.80
CA PRO A 18 -5.75 -2.40 -58.16
C PRO A 18 -4.68 -2.78 -59.19
N ALA A 19 -3.50 -2.17 -59.12
CA ALA A 19 -2.44 -2.35 -60.13
C ALA A 19 -1.89 -3.79 -60.24
N ASN A 20 -1.92 -4.58 -59.16
CA ASN A 20 -1.17 -5.85 -59.05
C ASN A 20 -2.05 -7.05 -58.68
N MET A 21 -3.32 -7.08 -59.11
CA MET A 21 -4.24 -8.20 -58.84
C MET A 21 -4.85 -8.74 -60.13
N GLN A 22 -5.09 -10.06 -60.14
CA GLN A 22 -5.93 -10.73 -61.11
C GLN A 22 -7.34 -10.86 -60.54
N LEU A 23 -8.33 -10.26 -61.20
CA LEU A 23 -9.72 -10.28 -60.73
C LEU A 23 -10.72 -10.29 -61.88
N ARG A 24 -11.94 -10.77 -61.59
CA ARG A 24 -13.12 -10.62 -62.44
C ARG A 24 -14.01 -9.53 -61.89
N ALA A 25 -14.33 -8.53 -62.69
CA ALA A 25 -15.22 -7.44 -62.32
C ALA A 25 -16.27 -7.17 -63.39
N GLN A 26 -17.43 -6.65 -62.98
CA GLN A 26 -18.48 -6.25 -63.90
C GLN A 26 -18.38 -4.74 -64.16
N CYS A 27 -18.36 -4.33 -65.43
CA CYS A 27 -18.38 -2.92 -65.80
C CYS A 27 -19.70 -2.28 -65.30
N PRO A 28 -19.66 -1.21 -64.49
CA PRO A 28 -20.88 -0.62 -63.93
C PRO A 28 -21.76 0.03 -65.00
N SER A 29 -21.19 0.49 -66.12
CA SER A 29 -21.96 1.16 -67.19
C SER A 29 -22.67 0.17 -68.13
N CYS A 30 -22.00 -0.89 -68.60
CA CYS A 30 -22.56 -1.80 -69.61
C CYS A 30 -22.78 -3.23 -69.13
N ARG A 31 -22.44 -3.53 -67.88
CA ARG A 31 -22.55 -4.86 -67.27
C ARG A 31 -21.71 -5.96 -67.94
N ALA A 32 -20.79 -5.62 -68.83
CA ALA A 32 -19.82 -6.57 -69.37
C ALA A 32 -18.95 -7.15 -68.25
N MET A 33 -18.72 -8.47 -68.28
CA MET A 33 -17.78 -9.11 -67.36
C MET A 33 -16.37 -8.96 -67.92
N LEU A 34 -15.47 -8.42 -67.09
CA LEU A 34 -14.06 -8.13 -67.42
C LEU A 34 -13.16 -9.05 -66.61
N GLU A 35 -12.18 -9.67 -67.27
CA GLU A 35 -11.01 -10.27 -66.61
C GLU A 35 -9.86 -9.27 -66.66
N ILE A 36 -9.39 -8.85 -65.49
CA ILE A 36 -8.31 -7.88 -65.33
C ILE A 36 -7.11 -8.60 -64.75
N ASN A 37 -5.93 -8.41 -65.34
CA ASN A 37 -4.66 -8.91 -64.83
C ASN A 37 -3.64 -7.77 -64.82
N ASN A 38 -3.04 -7.49 -63.66
CA ASN A 38 -2.10 -6.39 -63.45
C ASN A 38 -2.59 -5.04 -64.02
N GLY A 39 -3.87 -4.74 -63.74
CA GLY A 39 -4.51 -3.47 -64.12
C GLY A 39 -4.89 -3.32 -65.61
N GLN A 40 -4.65 -4.33 -66.45
CA GLN A 40 -5.09 -4.36 -67.84
C GLN A 40 -6.24 -5.36 -68.05
N VAL A 41 -7.23 -4.99 -68.89
CA VAL A 41 -8.31 -5.91 -69.28
C VAL A 41 -7.76 -6.91 -70.28
N VAL A 42 -7.65 -8.17 -69.88
CA VAL A 42 -7.12 -9.26 -70.73
C VAL A 42 -8.21 -10.01 -71.49
N ASN A 43 -9.45 -10.00 -71.00
CA ASN A 43 -10.60 -10.60 -71.68
C ASN A 43 -11.90 -9.92 -71.25
N PHE A 44 -12.93 -9.92 -72.12
CA PHE A 44 -14.26 -9.46 -71.75
C PHE A 44 -15.37 -10.22 -72.48
N THR A 45 -16.51 -10.42 -71.79
CA THR A 45 -17.72 -11.00 -72.38
C THR A 45 -18.85 -9.97 -72.37
N ARG A 46 -19.37 -9.63 -73.55
CA ARG A 46 -20.50 -8.70 -73.71
C ARG A 46 -21.75 -9.37 -73.15
N ALA A 47 -22.50 -8.67 -72.30
CA ALA A 47 -23.80 -9.15 -71.85
C ALA A 47 -24.71 -9.29 -73.08
N GLN A 48 -25.09 -10.52 -73.43
CA GLN A 48 -26.10 -10.74 -74.46
C GLN A 48 -27.44 -10.24 -73.90
N THR A 49 -27.92 -9.12 -74.42
CA THR A 49 -29.31 -8.71 -74.28
C THR A 49 -30.16 -9.67 -75.10
N GLN A 50 -30.51 -10.83 -74.52
CA GLN A 50 -31.64 -11.59 -75.04
C GLN A 50 -32.89 -10.74 -74.82
N ASN A 51 -33.49 -10.36 -75.95
CA ASN A 51 -34.67 -9.54 -76.08
C ASN A 51 -35.86 -10.51 -76.23
N PRO A 52 -36.68 -10.79 -75.19
CA PRO A 52 -37.78 -11.73 -75.31
C PRO A 52 -39.07 -10.95 -75.51
N PHE A 53 -39.21 -10.22 -76.62
CA PHE A 53 -40.49 -9.64 -77.01
C PHE A 53 -40.65 -9.63 -78.53
N SER A 54 -41.25 -10.69 -79.05
CA SER A 54 -42.01 -10.67 -80.31
C SER A 54 -43.31 -11.45 -80.15
N ASN A 55 -44.40 -10.70 -80.03
CA ASN A 55 -45.81 -10.96 -80.38
C ASN A 55 -46.37 -12.40 -80.27
N SER A 56 -47.39 -12.56 -79.41
CA SER A 56 -48.68 -13.17 -79.77
C SER A 56 -49.67 -13.06 -78.61
N THR A 57 -50.75 -12.32 -78.82
CA THR A 57 -51.90 -12.21 -77.92
C THR A 57 -52.78 -13.46 -78.03
N TYR A 58 -52.77 -14.30 -77.00
CA TYR A 58 -53.90 -15.17 -76.67
C TYR A 58 -54.01 -15.29 -75.14
N ILE A 59 -55.06 -14.69 -74.57
CA ILE A 59 -55.36 -14.75 -73.14
C ILE A 59 -56.21 -15.99 -72.89
N ASP A 60 -55.59 -17.06 -72.36
CA ASP A 60 -56.28 -18.24 -71.83
C ASP A 60 -56.96 -17.88 -70.48
N PRO A 61 -58.30 -17.98 -70.38
CA PRO A 61 -59.06 -17.69 -69.16
C PRO A 61 -58.72 -18.60 -67.95
N ASN A 62 -58.05 -19.73 -68.14
CA ASN A 62 -57.73 -20.68 -67.06
C ASN A 62 -56.46 -20.32 -66.25
N ILE A 63 -55.72 -19.28 -66.64
CA ILE A 63 -54.54 -18.81 -65.89
C ILE A 63 -54.95 -18.12 -64.57
N ALA A 64 -56.16 -17.56 -64.48
CA ALA A 64 -56.66 -16.93 -63.25
C ALA A 64 -56.84 -17.93 -62.09
N ALA A 65 -57.27 -19.16 -62.39
CA ALA A 65 -57.43 -20.22 -61.39
C ALA A 65 -56.08 -20.83 -60.94
N ARG A 66 -55.13 -21.03 -61.87
CA ARG A 66 -53.76 -21.49 -61.54
C ARG A 66 -52.94 -20.44 -60.78
N ARG A 67 -53.11 -19.14 -61.07
CA ARG A 67 -52.48 -18.05 -60.30
C ARG A 67 -53.01 -17.95 -58.86
N LYS A 68 -54.28 -18.28 -58.61
CA LYS A 68 -54.86 -18.32 -57.25
C LYS A 68 -54.30 -19.48 -56.41
N LYS A 69 -54.10 -20.66 -57.03
CA LYS A 69 -53.48 -21.83 -56.37
C LYS A 69 -51.98 -21.64 -56.13
N SER A 70 -51.26 -21.05 -57.08
CA SER A 70 -49.84 -20.70 -56.96
C SER A 70 -49.56 -19.62 -55.90
N ARG A 71 -50.39 -18.57 -55.81
CA ARG A 71 -50.26 -17.53 -54.76
C ARG A 71 -50.44 -18.09 -53.34
N LYS A 72 -51.30 -19.09 -53.15
CA LYS A 72 -51.47 -19.75 -51.84
C LYS A 72 -50.23 -20.55 -51.44
N ILE A 73 -49.64 -21.32 -52.36
CA ILE A 73 -48.39 -22.05 -52.11
C ILE A 73 -47.24 -21.07 -51.81
N LEU A 74 -47.16 -19.96 -52.56
CA LEU A 74 -46.12 -18.95 -52.39
C LEU A 74 -46.22 -18.22 -51.03
N LEU A 75 -47.44 -17.90 -50.58
CA LEU A 75 -47.66 -17.28 -49.26
C LEU A 75 -47.32 -18.24 -48.11
N ILE A 76 -47.62 -19.54 -48.25
CA ILE A 76 -47.24 -20.56 -47.27
C ILE A 76 -45.71 -20.71 -47.22
N SER A 77 -45.03 -20.76 -48.37
CA SER A 77 -43.55 -20.82 -48.40
C SER A 77 -42.90 -19.56 -47.84
N LEU A 78 -43.46 -18.37 -48.11
CA LEU A 78 -42.93 -17.11 -47.57
C LEU A 78 -43.12 -17.05 -46.05
N GLY A 79 -44.27 -17.49 -45.55
CA GLY A 79 -44.54 -17.60 -44.11
C GLY A 79 -43.58 -18.58 -43.42
N ALA A 80 -43.27 -19.71 -44.05
CA ALA A 80 -42.28 -20.67 -43.54
C ALA A 80 -40.86 -20.08 -43.51
N ILE A 81 -40.45 -19.36 -44.56
CA ILE A 81 -39.15 -18.67 -44.63
C ILE A 81 -39.05 -17.58 -43.55
N VAL A 82 -40.09 -16.75 -43.41
CA VAL A 82 -40.13 -15.72 -42.36
C VAL A 82 -40.11 -16.37 -40.97
N GLY A 83 -40.85 -17.45 -40.77
CA GLY A 83 -40.81 -18.23 -39.53
C GLY A 83 -39.41 -18.76 -39.21
N LEU A 84 -38.71 -19.34 -40.20
CA LEU A 84 -37.32 -19.80 -40.04
C LEU A 84 -36.34 -18.66 -39.76
N ILE A 85 -36.50 -17.50 -40.41
CA ILE A 85 -35.68 -16.31 -40.14
C ILE A 85 -35.91 -15.81 -38.71
N VAL A 86 -37.16 -15.77 -38.25
CA VAL A 86 -37.49 -15.36 -36.88
C VAL A 86 -36.92 -16.35 -35.87
N ILE A 87 -37.08 -17.66 -36.07
CA ILE A 87 -36.50 -18.72 -35.23
C ILE A 87 -34.97 -18.62 -35.18
N TYR A 88 -34.33 -18.39 -36.33
CA TYR A 88 -32.89 -18.20 -36.39
C TYR A 88 -32.44 -16.92 -35.67
N ALA A 89 -33.18 -15.82 -35.84
CA ALA A 89 -32.86 -14.55 -35.21
C ALA A 89 -33.02 -14.58 -33.69
N THR A 90 -33.97 -15.36 -33.16
CA THR A 90 -34.24 -15.49 -31.73
C THR A 90 -33.40 -16.58 -31.06
N ILE A 91 -33.38 -17.80 -31.62
CA ILE A 91 -32.74 -18.98 -31.01
C ILE A 91 -31.39 -19.27 -31.66
N GLY A 92 -31.31 -19.22 -32.99
CA GLY A 92 -30.09 -19.59 -33.73
C GLY A 92 -28.88 -18.74 -33.35
N ARG A 93 -29.03 -17.41 -33.33
CA ARG A 93 -27.95 -16.49 -32.91
C ARG A 93 -27.48 -16.74 -31.49
N GLN A 94 -28.41 -16.98 -30.59
CA GLN A 94 -28.11 -17.27 -29.19
C GLN A 94 -27.39 -18.61 -29.06
N TYR A 95 -27.81 -19.64 -29.81
CA TYR A 95 -27.16 -20.95 -29.84
C TYR A 95 -25.71 -20.87 -30.33
N PHE A 96 -25.42 -20.13 -31.40
CA PHE A 96 -24.03 -19.93 -31.86
C PHE A 96 -23.19 -19.20 -30.82
N SER A 97 -23.75 -18.19 -30.15
CA SER A 97 -23.04 -17.49 -29.08
C SER A 97 -22.78 -18.39 -27.86
N TYR A 98 -23.74 -19.25 -27.51
CA TYR A 98 -23.59 -20.26 -26.46
C TYR A 98 -22.52 -21.29 -26.85
N LYS A 99 -22.54 -21.78 -28.10
CA LYS A 99 -21.52 -22.70 -28.60
C LYS A 99 -20.14 -22.08 -28.52
N ASN A 100 -19.97 -20.81 -28.89
CA ASN A 100 -18.71 -20.09 -28.71
C ASN A 100 -18.31 -19.94 -27.23
N ALA A 101 -19.27 -19.82 -26.31
CA ALA A 101 -18.97 -19.70 -24.88
C ALA A 101 -18.57 -21.03 -24.22
N VAL A 102 -19.06 -22.18 -24.72
CA VAL A 102 -18.91 -23.50 -24.06
C VAL A 102 -18.09 -24.50 -24.88
N GLY A 103 -17.78 -24.23 -26.15
CA GLY A 103 -16.95 -25.14 -26.95
C GLY A 103 -15.45 -24.98 -26.72
N ASN A 104 -14.67 -25.66 -27.58
CA ASN A 104 -13.30 -26.12 -27.37
C ASN A 104 -12.46 -25.41 -26.27
N GLU A 105 -12.12 -26.17 -25.22
CA GLU A 105 -11.45 -25.70 -24.00
C GLU A 105 -10.05 -25.10 -24.24
N GLU A 106 -9.42 -25.39 -25.39
CA GLU A 106 -8.06 -24.92 -25.71
C GLU A 106 -8.00 -23.49 -26.28
N THR A 107 -9.10 -22.97 -26.84
CA THR A 107 -9.10 -21.70 -27.58
C THR A 107 -10.01 -20.63 -26.98
N TRP A 108 -10.99 -21.00 -26.16
CA TRP A 108 -12.03 -20.10 -25.68
C TRP A 108 -11.94 -19.87 -24.17
N GLY A 109 -12.19 -18.63 -23.77
CA GLY A 109 -11.86 -18.14 -22.44
C GLY A 109 -13.07 -17.65 -21.66
N ILE A 110 -12.83 -17.31 -20.39
CA ILE A 110 -13.81 -16.65 -19.50
C ILE A 110 -14.50 -15.45 -20.20
N TYR A 111 -13.78 -14.76 -21.10
CA TYR A 111 -14.29 -13.66 -21.92
C TYR A 111 -15.48 -14.05 -22.81
N ASP A 112 -15.49 -15.24 -23.41
CA ASP A 112 -16.57 -15.69 -24.29
C ASP A 112 -17.84 -16.01 -23.49
N CYS A 113 -17.67 -16.52 -22.27
CA CYS A 113 -18.76 -16.66 -21.30
C CYS A 113 -19.34 -15.29 -20.91
N ASP A 114 -18.48 -14.32 -20.58
CA ASP A 114 -18.91 -12.96 -20.22
C ASP A 114 -19.65 -12.28 -21.37
N ALA A 115 -19.15 -12.41 -22.59
CA ALA A 115 -19.80 -11.88 -23.79
C ALA A 115 -21.20 -12.47 -24.01
N TYR A 116 -21.36 -13.79 -23.78
CA TYR A 116 -22.67 -14.43 -23.85
C TYR A 116 -23.62 -13.92 -22.75
N LEU A 117 -23.16 -13.91 -21.48
CA LEU A 117 -23.98 -13.52 -20.34
C LEU A 117 -24.41 -12.05 -20.41
N TYR A 118 -23.55 -11.18 -20.94
CA TYR A 118 -23.86 -9.78 -21.21
C TYR A 118 -24.92 -9.63 -22.31
N LYS A 119 -24.77 -10.36 -23.41
CA LYS A 119 -25.67 -10.25 -24.57
C LYS A 119 -27.02 -10.94 -24.36
N TYR A 120 -27.06 -11.97 -23.52
CA TYR A 120 -28.22 -12.82 -23.29
C TYR A 120 -28.46 -13.09 -21.78
N PRO A 121 -28.74 -12.06 -20.96
CA PRO A 121 -28.84 -12.20 -19.50
C PRO A 121 -29.99 -13.11 -19.04
N SER A 122 -31.03 -13.27 -19.87
CA SER A 122 -32.16 -14.19 -19.64
C SER A 122 -32.20 -15.33 -20.67
N GLY A 123 -31.05 -15.68 -21.24
CA GLY A 123 -30.96 -16.68 -22.28
C GLY A 123 -31.21 -18.12 -21.82
N ILE A 124 -31.60 -18.99 -22.76
CA ILE A 124 -31.94 -20.39 -22.47
C ILE A 124 -30.74 -21.13 -21.85
N TRP A 125 -29.52 -20.81 -22.28
CA TRP A 125 -28.28 -21.46 -21.81
C TRP A 125 -27.54 -20.70 -20.70
N VAL A 126 -28.16 -19.72 -20.04
CA VAL A 126 -27.47 -18.90 -19.02
C VAL A 126 -26.87 -19.72 -17.89
N GLU A 127 -27.63 -20.66 -17.33
CA GLU A 127 -27.15 -21.49 -16.20
C GLU A 127 -26.01 -22.43 -16.61
N GLU A 128 -26.05 -22.94 -17.84
CA GLU A 128 -24.98 -23.78 -18.38
C GLU A 128 -23.70 -22.95 -18.63
N VAL A 129 -23.83 -21.75 -19.21
CA VAL A 129 -22.69 -20.85 -19.42
C VAL A 129 -22.10 -20.38 -18.10
N LYS A 130 -22.92 -20.10 -17.08
CA LYS A 130 -22.42 -19.80 -15.73
C LYS A 130 -21.64 -20.96 -15.13
N SER A 131 -22.18 -22.18 -15.22
CA SER A 131 -21.49 -23.39 -14.73
C SER A 131 -20.18 -23.64 -15.50
N HIS A 132 -20.15 -23.41 -16.81
CA HIS A 132 -18.93 -23.56 -17.59
C HIS A 132 -17.90 -22.48 -17.24
N LYS A 133 -18.34 -21.22 -17.08
CA LYS A 133 -17.48 -20.12 -16.60
C LYS A 133 -16.86 -20.45 -15.24
N ASP A 134 -17.64 -21.03 -14.33
CA ASP A 134 -17.17 -21.50 -13.02
C ASP A 134 -16.07 -22.57 -13.20
N ASP A 135 -16.34 -23.63 -13.97
CA ASP A 135 -15.37 -24.71 -14.24
C ASP A 135 -14.07 -24.18 -14.89
N LEU A 136 -14.15 -23.26 -15.85
CA LEU A 136 -12.99 -22.61 -16.49
C LEU A 136 -12.20 -21.75 -15.50
N SER A 137 -12.90 -20.96 -14.68
CA SER A 137 -12.29 -20.11 -13.65
C SER A 137 -11.53 -20.96 -12.62
N PHE A 138 -12.12 -22.10 -12.23
CA PHE A 138 -11.49 -23.05 -11.32
C PHE A 138 -10.26 -23.74 -11.94
N LYS A 139 -10.38 -24.26 -13.18
CA LYS A 139 -9.24 -24.89 -13.89
C LYS A 139 -8.05 -23.95 -13.98
N LYS A 140 -8.30 -22.68 -14.32
CA LYS A 140 -7.27 -21.64 -14.38
C LYS A 140 -6.62 -21.41 -13.01
N ALA A 141 -7.44 -21.29 -11.95
CA ALA A 141 -6.93 -21.12 -10.59
C ALA A 141 -6.05 -22.30 -10.14
N LYS A 142 -6.44 -23.53 -10.49
CA LYS A 142 -5.68 -24.75 -10.19
C LYS A 142 -4.35 -24.80 -10.95
N ALA A 143 -4.34 -24.50 -12.25
CA ALA A 143 -3.12 -24.48 -13.06
C ALA A 143 -2.09 -23.45 -12.55
N SER A 144 -2.55 -22.23 -12.22
CA SER A 144 -1.69 -21.18 -11.66
C SER A 144 -1.09 -21.52 -10.29
N SER A 145 -1.69 -22.45 -9.54
CA SER A 145 -1.13 -22.93 -8.26
C SER A 145 -0.01 -23.97 -8.42
N MET A 146 0.16 -24.56 -9.60
CA MET A 146 1.10 -25.65 -9.85
C MET A 146 2.37 -25.24 -10.62
N GLU A 147 2.43 -24.03 -11.19
CA GLU A 147 3.37 -23.78 -12.30
C GLU A 147 4.77 -23.27 -11.95
N GLU A 148 5.08 -22.63 -10.80
CA GLU A 148 6.49 -22.30 -10.50
C GLU A 148 6.78 -21.86 -9.05
N ALA A 149 8.08 -21.88 -8.70
CA ALA A 149 8.71 -21.81 -7.38
C ALA A 149 8.48 -20.54 -6.50
N CYS A 150 7.37 -19.81 -6.67
CA CYS A 150 6.95 -18.75 -5.75
C CYS A 150 5.70 -19.20 -4.96
N ALA A 151 5.91 -20.22 -4.14
CA ALA A 151 4.91 -21.02 -3.42
C ALA A 151 3.93 -20.27 -2.48
N PRO A 152 4.19 -19.05 -1.94
CA PRO A 152 3.22 -18.36 -1.06
C PRO A 152 2.25 -17.39 -1.75
N CYS A 153 2.67 -16.68 -2.80
CA CYS A 153 2.04 -15.39 -3.13
C CYS A 153 1.03 -15.44 -4.28
N TYR A 154 1.24 -16.32 -5.28
CA TYR A 154 0.35 -16.37 -6.46
C TYR A 154 -0.94 -17.17 -6.23
N CYS A 155 -0.97 -18.06 -5.25
CA CYS A 155 -2.16 -18.85 -4.91
C CYS A 155 -3.29 -17.93 -4.43
N LYS A 156 -2.97 -16.96 -3.57
CA LYS A 156 -3.97 -16.14 -2.86
C LYS A 156 -4.73 -15.19 -3.79
N ALA A 157 -4.04 -14.46 -4.67
CA ALA A 157 -4.68 -13.48 -5.55
C ALA A 157 -5.76 -14.07 -6.47
N TYR A 158 -5.55 -15.29 -6.98
CA TYR A 158 -6.52 -15.95 -7.85
C TYR A 158 -7.57 -16.76 -7.08
N GLN A 159 -7.23 -17.31 -5.92
CA GLN A 159 -8.22 -17.94 -5.03
C GLN A 159 -9.20 -16.89 -4.48
N ASP A 160 -8.71 -15.71 -4.12
CA ASP A 160 -9.52 -14.55 -3.76
C ASP A 160 -10.38 -14.07 -4.93
N TYR A 161 -9.84 -14.04 -6.15
CA TYR A 161 -10.61 -13.73 -7.36
C TYR A 161 -11.75 -14.72 -7.58
N TYR A 162 -11.48 -16.03 -7.53
CA TYR A 162 -12.50 -17.06 -7.70
C TYR A 162 -13.57 -16.97 -6.61
N LEU A 163 -13.19 -16.84 -5.33
CA LEU A 163 -14.15 -16.74 -4.23
C LEU A 163 -14.92 -15.42 -4.22
N LYS A 164 -14.37 -14.34 -4.80
CA LYS A 164 -15.08 -13.09 -4.99
C LYS A 164 -16.15 -13.19 -6.08
N GLU A 165 -15.82 -13.82 -7.21
CA GLU A 165 -16.74 -13.99 -8.35
C GLU A 165 -17.76 -15.12 -8.10
N PHE A 166 -17.34 -16.18 -7.42
CA PHE A 166 -18.12 -17.41 -7.17
C PHE A 166 -18.04 -17.84 -5.69
N PRO A 167 -18.53 -17.02 -4.73
CA PRO A 167 -18.44 -17.33 -3.30
C PRO A 167 -19.15 -18.63 -2.90
N ASN A 168 -20.17 -19.01 -3.66
CA ASN A 168 -20.94 -20.24 -3.54
C ASN A 168 -20.82 -21.11 -4.81
N GLY A 169 -19.75 -20.92 -5.60
CA GLY A 169 -19.47 -21.70 -6.79
C GLY A 169 -19.28 -23.18 -6.47
N LYS A 170 -19.41 -24.02 -7.50
CA LYS A 170 -19.28 -25.48 -7.41
C LYS A 170 -17.94 -25.90 -6.77
N HIS A 171 -16.87 -25.13 -7.02
CA HIS A 171 -15.52 -25.44 -6.53
C HIS A 171 -15.11 -24.60 -5.32
N ALA A 172 -15.99 -23.77 -4.73
CA ALA A 172 -15.65 -22.88 -3.63
C ALA A 172 -15.07 -23.61 -2.41
N ALA A 173 -15.58 -24.80 -2.08
CA ALA A 173 -15.05 -25.62 -0.99
C ALA A 173 -13.64 -26.16 -1.29
N GLU A 174 -13.38 -26.61 -2.53
CA GLU A 174 -12.04 -27.08 -2.95
C GLU A 174 -11.04 -25.93 -2.93
N VAL A 175 -11.44 -24.74 -3.40
CA VAL A 175 -10.60 -23.54 -3.40
C VAL A 175 -10.26 -23.09 -1.97
N LYS A 176 -11.24 -23.04 -1.06
CA LYS A 176 -11.00 -22.72 0.36
C LYS A 176 -10.02 -23.69 1.01
N LYS A 177 -10.15 -25.00 0.74
CA LYS A 177 -9.22 -26.01 1.25
C LYS A 177 -7.81 -25.83 0.69
N ALA A 178 -7.68 -25.46 -0.60
CA ALA A 178 -6.40 -25.18 -1.21
C ALA A 178 -5.74 -23.90 -0.65
N MET A 179 -6.53 -22.88 -0.29
CA MET A 179 -6.05 -21.68 0.42
C MET A 179 -5.49 -22.04 1.79
N GLU A 180 -6.25 -22.81 2.58
CA GLU A 180 -5.83 -23.29 3.90
C GLU A 180 -4.50 -24.05 3.81
N GLU A 181 -4.38 -25.01 2.89
CA GLU A 181 -3.16 -25.79 2.70
C GLU A 181 -1.96 -24.92 2.27
N CYS A 182 -2.19 -23.87 1.49
CA CYS A 182 -1.16 -22.91 1.12
C CYS A 182 -0.71 -22.10 2.34
N ASP A 183 -1.65 -21.48 3.06
CA ASP A 183 -1.34 -20.67 4.25
C ASP A 183 -0.64 -21.52 5.33
N TYR A 184 -1.04 -22.79 5.50
CA TYR A 184 -0.35 -23.75 6.37
C TYR A 184 1.11 -23.95 5.93
N LYS A 185 1.36 -24.29 4.65
CA LYS A 185 2.72 -24.50 4.14
C LYS A 185 3.58 -23.26 4.30
N VAL A 186 3.02 -22.09 4.07
CA VAL A 186 3.71 -20.80 4.26
C VAL A 186 4.08 -20.63 5.73
N ALA A 187 3.12 -20.76 6.65
CA ALA A 187 3.36 -20.61 8.08
C ALA A 187 4.37 -21.65 8.62
N SER A 188 4.25 -22.92 8.21
CA SER A 188 5.17 -24.00 8.57
C SER A 188 6.59 -23.75 8.07
N LYS A 189 6.73 -23.28 6.84
CA LYS A 189 8.04 -23.08 6.20
C LYS A 189 8.74 -21.81 6.71
N THR A 190 8.00 -20.70 6.83
CA THR A 190 8.60 -19.44 7.31
C THR A 190 8.85 -19.47 8.80
N ARG A 191 8.11 -20.29 9.56
CA ARG A 191 8.21 -20.39 11.02
C ARG A 191 8.15 -19.02 11.70
N ASN A 192 7.24 -18.17 11.24
CA ASN A 192 7.09 -16.79 11.70
C ASN A 192 5.78 -16.62 12.49
N ILE A 193 5.87 -16.04 13.69
CA ILE A 193 4.74 -15.93 14.63
C ILE A 193 3.52 -15.23 13.99
N PRO A 194 3.63 -14.03 13.36
CA PRO A 194 2.52 -13.40 12.67
C PRO A 194 1.82 -14.31 11.64
N LYS A 195 2.55 -15.10 10.86
CA LYS A 195 1.97 -16.01 9.86
C LYS A 195 1.24 -17.19 10.52
N VAL A 196 1.83 -17.78 11.55
CA VAL A 196 1.21 -18.88 12.31
C VAL A 196 -0.06 -18.40 13.04
N THR A 197 -0.01 -17.23 13.65
CA THR A 197 -1.18 -16.60 14.29
C THR A 197 -2.29 -16.33 13.30
N ALA A 198 -1.98 -15.71 12.15
CA ALA A 198 -2.97 -15.45 11.10
C ALA A 198 -3.61 -16.74 10.57
N PHE A 199 -2.84 -17.83 10.45
CA PHE A 199 -3.40 -19.14 10.09
C PHE A 199 -4.42 -19.63 11.12
N LEU A 200 -4.09 -19.57 12.41
CA LEU A 200 -4.96 -20.03 13.50
C LEU A 200 -6.24 -19.19 13.61
N GLU A 201 -6.18 -17.90 13.32
CA GLU A 201 -7.34 -16.99 13.29
C GLU A 201 -8.25 -17.25 12.09
N ASN A 202 -7.67 -17.46 10.90
CA ASN A 202 -8.44 -17.68 9.67
C ASN A 202 -9.02 -19.11 9.59
N TYR A 203 -8.35 -20.10 10.18
CA TYR A 203 -8.71 -21.52 10.09
C TYR A 203 -8.75 -22.21 11.47
N PRO A 204 -9.57 -21.75 12.43
CA PRO A 204 -9.59 -22.28 13.80
C PRO A 204 -10.01 -23.75 13.89
N GLY A 205 -10.75 -24.25 12.90
CA GLY A 205 -11.18 -25.66 12.77
C GLY A 205 -10.32 -26.51 11.84
N SER A 206 -9.18 -25.99 11.37
CA SER A 206 -8.28 -26.72 10.47
C SER A 206 -7.78 -28.03 11.10
N ALA A 207 -7.54 -29.05 10.26
CA ALA A 207 -6.83 -30.26 10.67
C ALA A 207 -5.39 -29.96 11.15
N HIS A 208 -4.81 -28.85 10.68
CA HIS A 208 -3.45 -28.41 11.03
C HIS A 208 -3.41 -27.51 12.27
N ALA A 209 -4.56 -27.17 12.87
CA ALA A 209 -4.62 -26.20 13.97
C ALA A 209 -3.81 -26.64 15.21
N ALA A 210 -3.80 -27.94 15.53
CA ALA A 210 -3.03 -28.45 16.67
C ALA A 210 -1.52 -28.32 16.45
N GLU A 211 -1.04 -28.63 15.23
CA GLU A 211 0.37 -28.46 14.86
C GLU A 211 0.77 -26.98 14.87
N MET A 212 -0.06 -26.11 14.30
CA MET A 212 0.19 -24.67 14.28
C MET A 212 0.21 -24.04 15.67
N LYS A 213 -0.66 -24.49 16.59
CA LYS A 213 -0.59 -24.08 17.99
C LYS A 213 0.74 -24.48 18.62
N LYS A 214 1.18 -25.72 18.42
CA LYS A 214 2.47 -26.19 18.92
C LYS A 214 3.64 -25.39 18.34
N LEU A 215 3.64 -25.15 17.02
CA LEU A 215 4.64 -24.33 16.36
C LEU A 215 4.68 -22.90 16.96
N ARG A 216 3.52 -22.29 17.20
CA ARG A 216 3.44 -20.97 17.83
C ARG A 216 4.05 -20.95 19.23
N GLU A 217 3.78 -21.97 20.04
CA GLU A 217 4.38 -22.12 21.36
C GLU A 217 5.91 -22.24 21.27
N GLU A 218 6.41 -23.12 20.40
CA GLU A 218 7.87 -23.29 20.17
C GLU A 218 8.54 -21.98 19.76
N LEU A 219 7.91 -21.19 18.88
CA LEU A 219 8.44 -19.91 18.44
C LEU A 219 8.48 -18.88 19.57
N TRP A 220 7.42 -18.79 20.38
CA TRP A 220 7.40 -17.90 21.53
C TRP A 220 8.39 -18.29 22.62
N ASP A 221 8.61 -19.58 22.83
CA ASP A 221 9.64 -20.06 23.75
C ASP A 221 11.03 -19.65 23.26
N GLY A 222 11.26 -19.68 21.94
CA GLY A 222 12.48 -19.13 21.32
C GLY A 222 12.65 -17.63 21.52
N VAL A 223 11.59 -16.83 21.36
CA VAL A 223 11.57 -15.38 21.61
C VAL A 223 11.95 -15.07 23.06
N ILE A 224 11.33 -15.76 24.01
CA ILE A 224 11.61 -15.59 25.44
C ILE A 224 13.05 -16.01 25.77
N ALA A 225 13.51 -17.15 25.25
CA ALA A 225 14.88 -17.61 25.46
C ALA A 225 15.91 -16.59 24.93
N HIS A 226 15.68 -16.03 23.75
CA HIS A 226 16.56 -15.02 23.18
C HIS A 226 16.60 -13.72 24.03
N TYR A 227 15.45 -13.30 24.56
CA TYR A 227 15.41 -12.20 25.53
C TYR A 227 16.23 -12.50 26.79
N GLU A 228 16.12 -13.70 27.36
CA GLU A 228 16.90 -14.10 28.54
C GLU A 228 18.41 -14.12 28.25
N GLU A 229 18.81 -14.60 27.06
CA GLU A 229 20.20 -14.52 26.60
C GLU A 229 20.69 -13.07 26.49
N ASN A 230 19.84 -12.16 26.02
CA ASN A 230 20.16 -10.73 25.94
C ASN A 230 20.35 -10.12 27.33
N VAL A 231 19.40 -10.35 28.23
CA VAL A 231 19.48 -9.90 29.63
C VAL A 231 20.75 -10.40 30.31
N ALA A 232 21.15 -11.65 30.08
CA ALA A 232 22.36 -12.22 30.65
C ALA A 232 23.65 -11.54 30.15
N LYS A 233 23.66 -10.99 28.93
CA LYS A 233 24.80 -10.23 28.37
C LYS A 233 24.93 -8.85 29.01
N TYR A 234 23.80 -8.21 29.37
CA TYR A 234 23.76 -6.84 29.90
C TYR A 234 23.44 -6.82 31.40
N ALA A 235 24.44 -7.18 32.23
CA ALA A 235 24.32 -7.23 33.69
C ALA A 235 23.89 -5.91 34.38
N GLN A 236 23.88 -4.80 33.65
CA GLN A 236 23.49 -3.47 34.12
C GLN A 236 21.99 -3.17 33.94
N SER A 237 21.20 -4.10 33.40
CA SER A 237 19.75 -3.95 33.33
C SER A 237 19.09 -3.93 34.70
N ASN A 238 18.00 -3.15 34.82
CA ASN A 238 17.24 -3.03 36.06
C ASN A 238 16.49 -4.35 36.35
N PRO A 239 16.77 -5.05 37.46
CA PRO A 239 16.14 -6.35 37.74
C PRO A 239 14.62 -6.30 37.79
N LYS A 240 14.03 -5.21 38.31
CA LYS A 240 12.57 -5.04 38.37
C LYS A 240 11.95 -4.82 36.99
N GLY A 241 12.61 -4.03 36.16
CA GLY A 241 12.14 -3.77 34.79
C GLY A 241 12.22 -5.01 33.92
N VAL A 242 13.31 -5.79 34.06
CA VAL A 242 13.47 -7.10 33.42
C VAL A 242 12.38 -8.08 33.87
N GLU A 243 12.15 -8.22 35.18
CA GLU A 243 11.10 -9.10 35.71
C GLU A 243 9.72 -8.71 35.18
N PHE A 244 9.40 -7.42 35.18
CA PHE A 244 8.15 -6.91 34.62
C PHE A 244 8.04 -7.21 33.12
N PHE A 245 9.10 -6.98 32.34
CA PHE A 245 9.07 -7.22 30.90
C PHE A 245 8.93 -8.71 30.54
N ARG A 246 9.45 -9.63 31.37
CA ARG A 246 9.12 -11.06 31.27
C ARG A 246 7.62 -11.31 31.38
N THR A 247 6.93 -10.63 32.30
CA THR A 247 5.46 -10.72 32.41
C THR A 247 4.77 -10.14 31.18
N VAL A 248 5.30 -9.04 30.61
CA VAL A 248 4.79 -8.48 29.34
C VAL A 248 4.87 -9.51 28.22
N LEU A 249 6.02 -10.17 28.02
CA LEU A 249 6.18 -11.20 26.98
C LEU A 249 5.22 -12.38 27.18
N LYS A 250 5.05 -12.85 28.42
CA LYS A 250 4.08 -13.90 28.74
C LYS A 250 2.64 -13.48 28.43
N TYR A 251 2.27 -12.26 28.83
CA TYR A 251 0.94 -11.73 28.55
C TYR A 251 0.68 -11.64 27.03
N ILE A 252 1.64 -11.15 26.25
CA ILE A 252 1.56 -11.07 24.79
C ILE A 252 1.37 -12.46 24.18
N LYS A 253 2.15 -13.45 24.64
CA LYS A 253 2.05 -14.85 24.21
C LYS A 253 0.66 -15.43 24.48
N GLU A 254 0.14 -15.27 25.69
CA GLU A 254 -1.13 -15.84 26.15
C GLU A 254 -2.36 -15.20 25.49
N ASN A 255 -2.32 -13.88 25.27
CA ASN A 255 -3.44 -13.11 24.74
C ASN A 255 -3.37 -12.88 23.23
N VAL A 256 -2.30 -13.35 22.57
CA VAL A 256 -2.08 -13.18 21.12
C VAL A 256 -2.11 -11.69 20.73
N GLN A 257 -1.56 -10.82 21.58
CA GLN A 257 -1.58 -9.37 21.39
C GLN A 257 -0.18 -8.86 21.04
N SER A 258 0.07 -8.58 19.76
CA SER A 258 1.37 -8.08 19.29
C SER A 258 1.54 -6.56 19.36
N THR A 259 0.51 -5.79 19.70
CA THR A 259 0.59 -4.32 19.70
C THR A 259 0.68 -3.75 21.11
N ILE A 260 1.73 -2.97 21.35
CA ILE A 260 1.90 -2.08 22.50
C ILE A 260 1.59 -0.66 22.06
N TYR A 261 0.86 0.08 22.88
CA TYR A 261 0.57 1.49 22.61
C TYR A 261 1.39 2.40 23.50
N ILE A 262 1.82 3.54 22.97
CA ILE A 262 2.43 4.62 23.76
C ILE A 262 1.47 5.80 23.78
N SER A 263 1.08 6.21 24.99
CA SER A 263 0.35 7.44 25.25
C SER A 263 1.32 8.50 25.74
N PHE A 264 1.36 9.64 25.06
CA PHE A 264 2.22 10.75 25.42
C PHE A 264 1.42 11.83 26.14
N LYS A 265 1.97 12.35 27.24
CA LYS A 265 1.40 13.50 27.94
C LYS A 265 2.46 14.58 28.12
N LYS A 266 2.41 15.56 27.22
CA LYS A 266 3.30 16.71 27.20
C LYS A 266 2.88 17.79 28.20
N THR A 267 3.86 18.34 28.90
CA THR A 267 3.77 19.62 29.62
C THR A 267 4.88 20.54 29.10
N LEU A 268 4.58 21.84 28.96
CA LEU A 268 5.55 22.86 28.55
C LEU A 268 5.66 23.92 29.64
N ASP A 269 6.86 24.11 30.19
CA ASP A 269 7.22 25.20 31.10
C ASP A 269 8.40 25.98 30.52
N LEU A 270 8.15 26.61 29.38
CA LEU A 270 9.15 27.34 28.62
C LEU A 270 8.98 28.84 28.82
N ARG A 271 10.11 29.54 28.84
CA ARG A 271 10.28 30.98 28.97
C ARG A 271 11.15 31.45 27.82
N ASP A 272 10.72 32.52 27.16
CA ASP A 272 11.58 33.26 26.25
C ASP A 272 12.56 34.12 27.05
N TRP A 273 13.64 34.59 26.43
CA TRP A 273 14.66 35.41 27.11
C TRP A 273 14.05 36.55 27.93
N LYS A 274 13.09 37.27 27.34
CA LYS A 274 12.43 38.42 27.98
C LYS A 274 11.53 38.06 29.17
N ASP A 275 11.15 36.79 29.31
CA ASP A 275 10.35 36.31 30.44
C ASP A 275 11.21 36.06 31.69
N PHE A 276 12.54 35.97 31.55
CA PHE A 276 13.43 35.82 32.70
C PHE A 276 13.53 37.13 33.50
N PRO A 277 13.63 37.04 34.86
CA PRO A 277 13.81 38.20 35.71
C PRO A 277 14.96 39.08 35.24
N LYS A 278 14.81 40.40 35.40
CA LYS A 278 15.86 41.36 34.99
C LYS A 278 17.19 41.05 35.67
N GLU A 279 17.15 40.70 36.96
CA GLU A 279 18.33 40.29 37.73
C GLU A 279 19.08 39.11 37.09
N SER A 280 18.36 38.05 36.69
CA SER A 280 18.97 36.89 36.00
C SER A 280 19.66 37.30 34.69
N ARG A 281 19.05 38.22 33.93
CA ARG A 281 19.62 38.71 32.67
C ARG A 281 20.83 39.62 32.91
N ASP A 282 20.74 40.52 33.88
CA ASP A 282 21.82 41.44 34.25
C ASP A 282 23.06 40.65 34.75
N VAL A 283 22.88 39.56 35.51
CA VAL A 283 23.97 38.66 35.94
C VAL A 283 24.68 38.04 34.74
N LEU A 284 23.93 37.52 33.78
CA LEU A 284 24.50 36.90 32.57
C LEU A 284 25.22 37.94 31.69
N ASP A 285 24.61 39.10 31.45
CA ASP A 285 25.22 40.19 30.68
C ASP A 285 26.55 40.64 31.34
N GLY A 286 26.60 40.72 32.68
CA GLY A 286 27.80 41.10 33.42
C GLY A 286 28.93 40.06 33.42
N LEU A 287 28.66 38.78 33.14
CA LEU A 287 29.71 37.75 33.05
C LEU A 287 30.58 37.91 31.80
N VAL A 288 30.02 38.44 30.72
CA VAL A 288 30.73 38.52 29.43
C VAL A 288 31.69 39.71 29.36
N ASP A 289 31.49 40.73 30.19
CA ASP A 289 32.45 41.82 30.38
C ASP A 289 33.84 41.32 30.83
N ASN A 290 33.91 40.14 31.46
CA ASN A 290 35.18 39.52 31.87
C ASN A 290 35.88 38.73 30.75
N TYR A 291 35.22 38.44 29.63
CA TYR A 291 35.80 37.72 28.48
C TYR A 291 36.44 38.70 27.48
N ASN A 292 37.67 39.14 27.79
CA ASN A 292 38.45 40.05 26.94
C ASN A 292 38.79 39.51 25.52
N SER A 293 38.52 38.22 25.25
CA SER A 293 38.84 37.56 23.97
C SER A 293 37.79 37.73 22.88
N LEU A 294 36.59 38.22 23.18
CA LEU A 294 35.54 38.46 22.19
C LEU A 294 35.52 39.93 21.72
N PRO A 295 35.18 40.22 20.45
CA PRO A 295 34.89 41.57 19.97
C PRO A 295 33.81 42.21 20.84
N GLU A 296 33.89 43.52 21.07
CA GLU A 296 32.95 44.27 21.94
C GLU A 296 31.48 44.11 21.54
N SER A 297 31.20 43.94 20.23
CA SER A 297 29.86 43.66 19.70
C SER A 297 29.28 42.30 20.08
N ASP A 298 30.14 41.35 20.46
CA ASP A 298 29.77 39.97 20.77
C ASP A 298 29.66 39.76 22.29
N ARG A 299 29.89 40.81 23.09
CA ARG A 299 29.90 40.76 24.56
C ARG A 299 28.52 40.93 25.21
N ASP A 300 27.52 41.42 24.48
CA ASP A 300 26.15 41.62 25.00
C ASP A 300 25.33 40.33 24.83
N ILE A 301 25.04 39.60 25.91
CA ILE A 301 24.21 38.38 25.84
C ILE A 301 22.79 38.74 25.43
N SER A 302 22.18 39.74 26.08
CA SER A 302 20.84 40.25 25.77
C SER A 302 20.68 40.71 24.32
N GLY A 303 21.74 41.27 23.73
CA GLY A 303 21.81 41.65 22.32
C GLY A 303 22.00 40.49 21.35
N ASN A 304 22.34 39.30 21.84
CA ASN A 304 22.69 38.12 21.04
C ASN A 304 21.81 36.87 21.32
N ILE A 305 20.69 36.98 22.07
CA ILE A 305 19.71 35.90 22.31
C ILE A 305 18.32 36.19 21.69
N PRO A 306 17.96 35.44 20.64
CA PRO A 306 18.85 35.06 19.54
C PRO A 306 19.29 36.30 18.76
N ARG A 307 20.39 36.22 18.01
CA ARG A 307 20.95 37.38 17.31
C ARG A 307 19.89 38.02 16.36
N PRO A 308 19.67 39.35 16.40
CA PRO A 308 18.55 40.02 15.72
C PRO A 308 18.57 40.01 14.19
N THR A 309 19.64 39.54 13.54
CA THR A 309 19.78 39.53 12.08
C THR A 309 18.89 38.49 11.40
N ASP A 310 18.30 37.58 12.17
CA ASP A 310 17.28 36.63 11.72
C ASP A 310 15.89 37.22 12.09
N GLU A 311 15.04 37.48 11.09
CA GLU A 311 13.63 37.91 11.26
C GLU A 311 12.90 37.11 12.35
N PRO A 312 11.95 37.75 13.07
CA PRO A 312 11.93 37.75 14.53
C PRO A 312 12.24 36.38 15.12
N PRO A 313 13.19 36.30 16.08
CA PRO A 313 13.63 35.03 16.62
C PRO A 313 12.43 34.17 17.03
N PRO A 314 12.34 32.91 16.56
CA PRO A 314 11.22 32.07 16.93
C PRO A 314 11.22 31.95 18.45
N SER A 315 10.12 32.39 19.06
CA SER A 315 9.87 32.17 20.49
C SER A 315 10.04 30.68 20.77
N LEU A 316 10.80 30.36 21.82
CA LEU A 316 11.00 28.98 22.27
C LEU A 316 9.64 28.31 22.49
N LYS A 317 8.69 29.05 23.06
CA LYS A 317 7.30 28.60 23.22
C LYS A 317 6.67 28.28 21.86
N SER A 318 6.83 29.16 20.87
CA SER A 318 6.23 28.96 19.55
C SER A 318 6.71 27.68 18.84
N TYR A 319 7.99 27.33 18.98
CA TYR A 319 8.55 26.09 18.42
C TYR A 319 7.83 24.84 18.96
N PHE A 320 7.71 24.70 20.29
CA PHE A 320 7.13 23.53 20.94
C PHE A 320 5.59 23.47 20.95
N THR A 321 4.93 24.57 20.56
CA THR A 321 3.47 24.62 20.33
C THR A 321 3.04 24.14 18.94
N SER A 322 3.98 24.00 18.00
CA SER A 322 3.72 23.52 16.64
C SER A 322 3.81 21.98 16.54
N GLY A 323 3.29 21.38 15.47
CA GLY A 323 3.24 19.92 15.23
C GLY A 323 4.60 19.20 15.22
N ASN A 324 5.72 19.91 15.39
CA ASN A 324 7.07 19.37 15.50
C ASN A 324 7.20 18.32 16.62
N VAL A 325 6.54 18.54 17.76
CA VAL A 325 6.57 17.59 18.88
C VAL A 325 5.84 16.28 18.52
N GLU A 326 4.76 16.35 17.74
CA GLU A 326 4.03 15.14 17.34
C GLU A 326 4.88 14.24 16.44
N THR A 327 5.68 14.84 15.54
CA THR A 327 6.66 14.11 14.73
C THR A 327 7.68 13.41 15.64
N MET A 328 8.22 14.10 16.64
CA MET A 328 9.16 13.51 17.59
C MET A 328 8.53 12.34 18.38
N GLU A 329 7.29 12.48 18.85
CA GLU A 329 6.56 11.40 19.53
C GLU A 329 6.38 10.16 18.64
N LEU A 330 6.12 10.36 17.34
CA LEU A 330 6.05 9.27 16.37
C LEU A 330 7.41 8.60 16.17
N GLU A 331 8.49 9.38 16.10
CA GLU A 331 9.85 8.86 15.99
C GLU A 331 10.29 8.10 17.23
N VAL A 332 9.91 8.56 18.43
CA VAL A 332 10.12 7.84 19.69
C VAL A 332 9.39 6.49 19.66
N ALA A 333 8.12 6.47 19.22
CA ALA A 333 7.38 5.22 19.09
C ALA A 333 8.05 4.26 18.08
N ALA A 334 8.52 4.77 16.94
CA ALA A 334 9.26 4.00 15.95
C ALA A 334 10.60 3.48 16.49
N ALA A 335 11.32 4.27 17.31
CA ALA A 335 12.58 3.85 17.93
C ALA A 335 12.36 2.75 19.00
N VAL A 336 11.28 2.83 19.76
CA VAL A 336 10.88 1.73 20.67
C VAL A 336 10.50 0.48 19.88
N GLU A 337 9.74 0.61 18.79
CA GLU A 337 9.45 -0.53 17.89
C GLU A 337 10.72 -1.15 17.34
N LYS A 338 11.65 -0.31 16.86
CA LYS A 338 12.96 -0.75 16.37
C LYS A 338 13.73 -1.51 17.44
N SER A 339 13.74 -1.03 18.68
CA SER A 339 14.41 -1.71 19.80
C SER A 339 13.84 -3.12 20.04
N PHE A 340 12.53 -3.31 19.88
CA PHE A 340 11.93 -4.65 19.91
C PHE A 340 12.30 -5.49 18.67
N ALA A 341 12.28 -4.89 17.48
CA ALA A 341 12.62 -5.58 16.24
C ALA A 341 14.08 -6.07 16.21
N ASP A 342 15.01 -5.22 16.65
CA ASP A 342 16.44 -5.52 16.73
C ASP A 342 16.71 -6.67 17.71
N LEU A 343 15.97 -6.73 18.82
CA LEU A 343 16.07 -7.82 19.76
C LEU A 343 15.47 -9.12 19.20
N PHE A 344 14.28 -9.08 18.59
CA PHE A 344 13.55 -10.29 18.22
C PHE A 344 13.79 -10.79 16.79
N ASN A 345 14.60 -10.07 16.00
CA ASN A 345 14.89 -10.35 14.58
C ASN A 345 13.65 -10.52 13.68
N ASP A 346 12.47 -10.15 14.18
CA ASP A 346 11.17 -10.27 13.54
C ASP A 346 10.21 -9.23 14.13
N THR A 347 9.29 -8.70 13.32
CA THR A 347 8.23 -7.76 13.73
C THR A 347 7.10 -8.47 14.49
N ILE A 348 7.43 -9.06 15.65
CA ILE A 348 6.47 -9.78 16.51
C ILE A 348 5.74 -8.82 17.45
N ILE A 349 6.39 -7.72 17.83
CA ILE A 349 5.85 -6.66 18.67
C ILE A 349 5.84 -5.37 17.85
N TYR A 350 4.67 -4.76 17.73
CA TYR A 350 4.44 -3.48 17.07
C TYR A 350 4.21 -2.41 18.12
N VAL A 351 4.66 -1.18 17.86
CA VAL A 351 4.46 -0.06 18.77
C VAL A 351 3.72 1.04 18.05
N LYS A 352 2.61 1.50 18.64
CA LYS A 352 1.79 2.55 18.04
C LYS A 352 1.59 3.70 19.01
N ARG A 353 1.68 4.93 18.51
CA ARG A 353 1.19 6.10 19.24
C ARG A 353 -0.33 5.95 19.43
N MET A 354 -0.78 6.10 20.66
CA MET A 354 -2.20 6.20 20.98
C MET A 354 -2.67 7.61 20.66
N ASP A 355 -3.73 7.72 19.87
CA ASP A 355 -4.40 8.99 19.63
C ASP A 355 -5.05 9.47 20.95
N PRO A 356 -4.78 10.72 21.39
CA PRO A 356 -5.30 11.27 22.64
C PRO A 356 -6.82 11.11 22.83
N ASP A 357 -7.58 11.16 21.73
CA ASP A 357 -9.04 11.09 21.74
C ASP A 357 -9.59 9.68 21.54
N SER A 358 -8.71 8.72 21.24
CA SER A 358 -9.10 7.34 20.97
C SER A 358 -8.98 6.47 22.21
N GLN A 359 -10.11 5.95 22.70
CA GLN A 359 -10.07 4.79 23.58
C GLN A 359 -9.60 3.58 22.77
N ALA A 360 -8.44 3.02 23.14
CA ALA A 360 -7.95 1.82 22.50
C ALA A 360 -8.97 0.68 22.69
N LYS A 361 -9.40 0.08 21.57
CA LYS A 361 -10.36 -1.03 21.57
C LYS A 361 -9.67 -2.30 22.04
N GLY A 362 -10.27 -2.96 23.04
CA GLY A 362 -9.70 -4.15 23.68
C GLY A 362 -8.60 -3.74 24.64
N ASN A 363 -8.63 -4.26 25.87
CA ASN A 363 -7.72 -3.93 26.97
C ASN A 363 -6.23 -4.04 26.52
N PRO A 364 -5.56 -2.95 26.11
CA PRO A 364 -4.28 -3.04 25.43
C PRO A 364 -3.13 -2.76 26.39
N ILE A 365 -1.95 -3.29 26.11
CA ILE A 365 -0.74 -2.90 26.83
C ILE A 365 -0.44 -1.44 26.47
N VAL A 366 -0.40 -0.58 27.49
CA VAL A 366 -0.13 0.85 27.33
C VAL A 366 1.11 1.23 28.13
N ILE A 367 2.03 1.89 27.44
CA ILE A 367 3.10 2.70 28.01
C ILE A 367 2.58 4.13 28.07
N VAL A 368 2.62 4.73 29.25
CA VAL A 368 2.36 6.15 29.46
C VAL A 368 3.71 6.84 29.61
N MET A 369 3.98 7.78 28.72
CA MET A 369 5.16 8.65 28.76
C MET A 369 4.70 10.07 29.06
N ASP A 370 4.69 10.43 30.34
CA ASP A 370 4.54 11.83 30.73
C ASP A 370 5.90 12.52 30.56
N TYR A 371 5.94 13.69 29.92
CA TYR A 371 7.18 14.46 29.84
C TYR A 371 6.93 15.96 29.92
N SER A 372 7.91 16.67 30.50
CA SER A 372 7.88 18.12 30.68
C SER A 372 9.12 18.73 30.06
N ILE A 373 8.93 19.64 29.10
CA ILE A 373 10.03 20.41 28.50
C ILE A 373 10.07 21.77 29.20
N ALA A 374 11.23 22.11 29.77
CA ALA A 374 11.45 23.37 30.45
C ALA A 374 12.80 23.98 30.05
N ASN A 375 13.01 25.27 30.33
CA ASN A 375 14.35 25.85 30.24
C ASN A 375 15.26 25.17 31.25
N LYS A 376 16.51 24.89 30.85
CA LYS A 376 17.54 24.51 31.81
C LYS A 376 17.96 25.76 32.58
N VAL A 377 17.88 25.70 33.91
CA VAL A 377 18.19 26.83 34.80
C VAL A 377 19.28 26.40 35.77
N GLY A 378 20.32 27.21 35.88
CA GLY A 378 21.38 27.07 36.89
C GLY A 378 21.23 28.11 38.00
N ASP A 379 22.01 27.95 39.06
CA ASP A 379 22.13 28.93 40.14
C ASP A 379 23.49 29.64 40.03
N MET A 380 23.49 30.97 40.04
CA MET A 380 24.70 31.79 40.13
C MET A 380 24.52 32.79 41.26
N ASP A 381 25.24 32.56 42.36
CA ASP A 381 25.19 33.36 43.59
C ASP A 381 23.76 33.58 44.12
N GLY A 382 22.92 32.53 44.08
CA GLY A 382 21.53 32.56 44.53
C GLY A 382 20.55 33.17 43.51
N VAL A 383 21.03 33.56 42.33
CA VAL A 383 20.22 34.01 41.20
C VAL A 383 20.03 32.87 40.22
N GLN A 384 18.77 32.52 39.95
CA GLN A 384 18.42 31.51 38.96
C GLN A 384 18.59 32.06 37.54
N VAL A 385 19.50 31.48 36.76
CA VAL A 385 19.86 31.96 35.41
C VAL A 385 19.64 30.86 34.37
N PRO A 386 19.14 31.18 33.15
CA PRO A 386 19.03 30.18 32.09
C PRO A 386 20.42 29.69 31.66
N SER A 387 20.52 28.40 31.35
CA SER A 387 21.68 27.87 30.62
C SER A 387 21.65 28.33 29.17
N LEU A 388 22.82 28.59 28.60
CA LEU A 388 22.97 29.10 27.24
C LEU A 388 23.92 28.21 26.45
N TYR A 389 23.53 27.90 25.22
CA TYR A 389 24.39 27.31 24.20
C TYR A 389 24.99 28.41 23.34
N GLN A 390 26.27 28.28 23.02
CA GLN A 390 26.95 29.16 22.07
C GLN A 390 26.78 28.61 20.65
N LYS A 391 26.09 29.36 19.79
CA LYS A 391 25.99 29.04 18.36
C LYS A 391 27.24 29.55 17.66
N THR A 392 27.91 28.67 16.92
CA THR A 392 29.03 29.05 16.06
C THR A 392 28.87 28.50 14.65
N SER A 393 29.24 29.29 13.65
CA SER A 393 29.39 28.88 12.26
C SER A 393 30.84 28.56 11.93
N GLN A 394 31.07 27.67 10.96
CA GLN A 394 32.39 27.39 10.40
C GLN A 394 32.27 27.35 8.89
N ALA A 395 33.04 28.18 8.19
CA ALA A 395 33.11 28.10 6.73
C ALA A 395 33.79 26.78 6.31
N GLU A 396 33.38 26.20 5.17
CA GLU A 396 33.77 24.87 4.66
C GLU A 396 35.28 24.59 4.68
N TYR A 397 36.11 25.63 4.59
CA TYR A 397 37.59 25.54 4.56
C TYR A 397 38.29 26.30 5.71
N SER A 398 37.55 26.80 6.70
CA SER A 398 38.10 27.52 7.85
C SER A 398 38.21 26.60 9.05
N ILE A 399 39.32 26.65 9.78
CA ILE A 399 39.44 26.03 11.12
C ILE A 399 38.89 26.94 12.23
N LYS A 400 38.60 28.21 11.91
CA LYS A 400 38.11 29.20 12.86
C LYS A 400 36.58 29.17 12.88
N LYS A 401 36.02 28.87 14.05
CA LYS A 401 34.60 29.04 14.35
C LYS A 401 34.29 30.52 14.56
N THR A 402 33.22 31.01 13.94
CA THR A 402 32.66 32.36 14.10
C THR A 402 31.45 32.31 15.02
N PHE A 403 31.36 33.23 15.98
CA PHE A 403 30.23 33.30 16.90
C PHE A 403 29.01 33.90 16.19
N ASP A 404 27.88 33.21 16.29
CA ASP A 404 26.62 33.59 15.64
C ASP A 404 25.56 34.06 16.63
N GLY A 405 25.67 33.73 17.92
CA GLY A 405 24.69 34.09 18.94
C GLY A 405 24.57 33.05 20.04
N HIS A 406 23.63 33.27 20.94
CA HIS A 406 23.31 32.36 22.03
C HIS A 406 21.91 31.75 21.84
N ILE A 407 21.73 30.51 22.31
CA ILE A 407 20.47 29.78 22.27
C ILE A 407 20.14 29.33 23.70
N LEU A 408 18.87 29.41 24.11
CA LEU A 408 18.45 28.96 25.44
C LEU A 408 18.59 27.43 25.55
N GLY A 409 19.20 26.94 26.62
CA GLY A 409 19.21 25.52 26.92
C GLY A 409 17.83 25.04 27.38
N ILE A 410 17.49 23.81 27.00
CA ILE A 410 16.29 23.10 27.48
C ILE A 410 16.69 21.87 28.27
N GLY A 411 15.80 21.41 29.14
CA GLY A 411 15.86 20.11 29.81
C GLY A 411 14.51 19.42 29.69
N ILE A 412 14.53 18.09 29.71
CA ILE A 412 13.30 17.29 29.64
C ILE A 412 13.25 16.31 30.81
N ASP A 413 12.19 16.46 31.61
CA ASP A 413 11.85 15.50 32.65
C ASP A 413 10.86 14.49 32.09
N PHE A 414 11.18 13.21 32.25
CA PHE A 414 10.38 12.09 31.80
C PHE A 414 9.84 11.28 32.98
N LYS A 415 8.65 10.72 32.78
CA LYS A 415 8.06 9.71 33.63
C LYS A 415 7.48 8.61 32.74
N PHE A 416 8.11 7.45 32.82
CA PHE A 416 7.69 6.23 32.17
C PHE A 416 6.81 5.43 33.13
N ASP A 417 5.66 4.98 32.67
CA ASP A 417 4.84 3.98 33.35
C ASP A 417 4.30 2.98 32.33
N MET A 418 4.42 1.69 32.62
CA MET A 418 3.87 0.62 31.79
C MET A 418 3.03 -0.30 32.66
N SER A 419 1.87 -0.71 32.13
CA SER A 419 0.95 -1.59 32.84
C SER A 419 0.44 -2.70 31.93
N ILE A 420 0.19 -3.86 32.55
CA ILE A 420 -0.38 -5.02 31.87
C ILE A 420 -1.89 -5.04 32.17
N PRO A 421 -2.76 -5.13 31.15
CA PRO A 421 -4.19 -5.09 31.38
C PRO A 421 -4.69 -6.25 32.24
N GLY A 422 -5.57 -5.95 33.20
CA GLY A 422 -6.08 -6.94 34.15
C GLY A 422 -5.05 -7.41 35.19
N SER A 423 -3.83 -6.85 35.20
CA SER A 423 -2.80 -7.12 36.19
C SER A 423 -2.63 -5.94 37.14
N THR A 424 -2.21 -6.22 38.38
CA THR A 424 -1.75 -5.19 39.32
C THR A 424 -0.26 -4.87 39.15
N GLN A 425 0.45 -5.63 38.31
CA GLN A 425 1.86 -5.39 38.03
C GLN A 425 2.02 -4.14 37.16
N ASN A 426 2.91 -3.26 37.59
CA ASN A 426 3.33 -2.09 36.86
C ASN A 426 4.85 -1.94 36.95
N PHE A 427 5.41 -1.22 36.00
CA PHE A 427 6.78 -0.77 36.07
C PHE A 427 6.85 0.67 35.60
N GLY A 428 7.52 1.50 36.39
CA GLY A 428 7.68 2.90 36.06
C GLY A 428 8.95 3.47 36.66
N PHE A 429 9.48 4.49 36.01
CA PHE A 429 10.63 5.22 36.49
C PHE A 429 10.56 6.67 36.02
N LYS A 430 11.27 7.54 36.73
CA LYS A 430 11.45 8.93 36.35
C LYS A 430 12.89 9.15 35.94
N ASP A 431 13.08 10.07 35.03
CA ASP A 431 14.40 10.42 34.55
C ASP A 431 14.42 11.88 34.08
N SER A 432 15.59 12.49 34.11
CA SER A 432 15.83 13.79 33.52
C SER A 432 16.92 13.62 32.47
N ALA A 433 16.66 14.11 31.27
CA ALA A 433 17.65 14.13 30.21
C ALA A 433 17.92 15.57 29.77
N GLU A 434 19.19 15.82 29.50
CA GLU A 434 19.66 17.09 28.98
C GLU A 434 20.19 16.86 27.56
N PRO A 435 20.08 17.85 26.67
CA PRO A 435 20.74 17.80 25.39
C PRO A 435 22.26 17.62 25.56
N ALA A 436 22.91 17.03 24.55
CA ALA A 436 24.37 16.95 24.50
C ALA A 436 25.01 18.34 24.66
N ASP A 437 26.22 18.36 25.25
CA ASP A 437 26.99 19.60 25.46
C ASP A 437 27.36 20.28 24.13
N GLU A 438 27.53 19.49 23.06
CA GLU A 438 27.80 19.95 21.71
C GLU A 438 26.77 19.41 20.71
N ILE A 439 26.28 20.29 19.82
CA ILE A 439 25.32 19.94 18.77
C ILE A 439 25.83 20.52 17.45
N SER A 440 26.07 19.65 16.47
CA SER A 440 26.59 20.01 15.15
C SER A 440 25.49 20.19 14.10
N ASP A 441 25.88 20.71 12.94
CA ASP A 441 25.07 20.74 11.71
C ASP A 441 23.69 21.41 11.87
N ILE A 442 23.65 22.50 12.65
CA ILE A 442 22.44 23.29 12.88
C ILE A 442 22.29 24.40 11.85
N ASN A 443 21.20 24.38 11.10
CA ASN A 443 20.90 25.35 10.04
C ASN A 443 20.05 26.52 10.53
N SER A 444 19.36 26.36 11.66
CA SER A 444 18.49 27.37 12.26
C SER A 444 18.36 27.16 13.77
N ILE A 445 17.73 28.12 14.46
CA ILE A 445 17.40 28.00 15.89
C ILE A 445 16.37 26.87 16.12
N SER A 446 15.40 26.74 15.22
CA SER A 446 14.41 25.65 15.27
C SER A 446 15.08 24.28 15.15
N ASP A 447 16.04 24.15 14.23
CA ASP A 447 16.85 22.93 14.05
C ASP A 447 17.70 22.64 15.30
N ALA A 448 18.24 23.68 15.95
CA ALA A 448 18.94 23.49 17.22
C ALA A 448 18.03 22.92 18.32
N TYR A 449 16.81 23.45 18.50
CA TYR A 449 15.86 22.91 19.47
C TYR A 449 15.37 21.50 19.10
N GLU A 450 15.25 21.23 17.81
CA GLU A 450 14.94 19.90 17.30
C GLU A 450 15.98 18.88 17.75
N LYS A 451 17.26 19.15 17.45
CA LYS A 451 18.37 18.28 17.82
C LYS A 451 18.57 18.17 19.33
N MET A 452 18.39 19.26 20.07
CA MET A 452 18.42 19.23 21.54
C MET A 452 17.37 18.25 22.09
N THR A 453 16.16 18.31 21.55
CA THR A 453 15.07 17.44 21.94
C THR A 453 15.36 15.99 21.55
N TYR A 454 15.81 15.72 20.33
CA TYR A 454 16.20 14.38 19.89
C TYR A 454 17.30 13.77 20.75
N SER A 455 18.31 14.56 21.12
CA SER A 455 19.37 14.10 22.02
C SER A 455 18.78 13.65 23.37
N ALA A 456 17.95 14.47 23.99
CA ALA A 456 17.34 14.16 25.29
C ALA A 456 16.41 12.93 25.22
N PHE A 457 15.59 12.81 24.18
CA PHE A 457 14.73 11.64 23.97
C PHE A 457 15.54 10.37 23.67
N GLY A 458 16.62 10.47 22.88
CA GLY A 458 17.53 9.37 22.60
C GLY A 458 18.18 8.82 23.88
N ASP A 459 18.65 9.72 24.74
CA ASP A 459 19.20 9.38 26.06
C ASP A 459 18.19 8.66 26.95
N PHE A 460 16.95 9.15 26.98
CA PHE A 460 15.86 8.52 27.71
C PHE A 460 15.48 7.14 27.13
N LEU A 461 15.46 6.99 25.81
CA LEU A 461 15.21 5.71 25.13
C LEU A 461 16.28 4.66 25.48
N ARG A 462 17.57 5.04 25.53
CA ARG A 462 18.64 4.15 26.00
C ARG A 462 18.36 3.65 27.43
N LYS A 463 17.86 4.53 28.30
CA LYS A 463 17.48 4.15 29.67
C LYS A 463 16.25 3.24 29.70
N ILE A 464 15.25 3.43 28.84
CA ILE A 464 14.14 2.47 28.69
C ILE A 464 14.70 1.09 28.30
N ASN A 465 15.54 1.04 27.27
CA ASN A 465 16.13 -0.22 26.78
C ASN A 465 16.95 -0.91 27.88
N LEU A 466 17.76 -0.16 28.61
CA LEU A 466 18.52 -0.69 29.74
C LEU A 466 17.61 -1.23 30.84
N ASN A 467 16.57 -0.46 31.23
CA ASN A 467 15.65 -0.84 32.30
C ASN A 467 14.84 -2.10 31.96
N LEU A 468 14.45 -2.26 30.70
CA LEU A 468 13.64 -3.39 30.23
C LEU A 468 14.47 -4.58 29.72
N GLY A 469 15.80 -4.47 29.67
CA GLY A 469 16.68 -5.54 29.16
C GLY A 469 16.66 -5.69 27.63
N LEU A 470 16.36 -4.60 26.92
CA LEU A 470 16.26 -4.54 25.46
C LEU A 470 17.54 -4.00 24.79
N ALA A 471 18.55 -3.61 25.57
CA ALA A 471 19.78 -3.05 25.02
C ALA A 471 20.43 -3.99 23.99
N SER A 472 20.86 -3.44 22.86
CA SER A 472 21.59 -4.14 21.80
C SER A 472 23.04 -3.66 21.72
N HIS A 473 23.89 -4.39 21.00
CA HIS A 473 25.34 -4.13 20.94
C HIS A 473 25.69 -2.83 20.20
N GLU A 474 24.71 -2.22 19.51
CA GLU A 474 24.83 -0.99 18.74
C GLU A 474 24.30 0.26 19.49
N ASP A 475 23.66 0.10 20.66
CA ASP A 475 23.02 1.20 21.40
C ASP A 475 23.99 2.07 22.24
N THR A 476 25.29 1.86 22.11
CA THR A 476 26.29 2.89 22.43
C THR A 476 26.59 3.69 21.18
N PRO A 477 25.87 4.81 20.91
CA PRO A 477 26.31 5.73 19.88
C PRO A 477 27.73 6.20 20.22
N GLN A 478 28.68 5.89 19.34
CA GLN A 478 29.84 6.75 19.19
C GLN A 478 29.30 8.03 18.55
N TYR A 479 28.95 9.01 19.38
CA TYR A 479 28.80 10.38 18.90
C TYR A 479 30.20 10.84 18.48
N GLU A 480 30.48 10.81 17.18
CA GLU A 480 31.56 11.58 16.55
C GLU A 480 31.07 12.97 16.17
#